data_AF-A0A3T1DAX7-F1
#
_entry.id   AF-A0A3T1DAX7-F1
#
_cell.length_a   1.000
_cell.length_b   1.000
_cell.length_c   1.000
_cell.angle_alpha   90.00
_cell.angle_beta   90.00
_cell.angle_gamma   90.00
#
_symmetry.space_group_name_H-M   'P 1'
#
loop_
_entity.id
_entity.type
_entity.pdbx_description
1 polymer ?
#
loop_
_entity_poly.entity_id
_entity_poly.type
_entity_poly.pdbx_seq_one_letter_code
_entity_poly.pdbx_strand_id
1 'polypeptide(L)'
;MNKQNALFQDLKQIRDSWINVDYLGPNTVIPEWSDLKSEYRLLNNLLSTDEGIEAFKKVIQDKIDGVLHSVLVMIDGGTELAEKFTIDLVVEDTGESLKEGIALHEEFTGYLLDAEES
;
A
#
# COMPACT_ATOMS: atom_id res chain seq x y z
N MET A 1 -20.97 5.12 -6.30
CA MET A 1 -19.69 5.14 -5.57
C MET A 1 -18.87 6.27 -6.15
N ASN A 2 -18.29 7.16 -5.32
CA ASN A 2 -17.39 8.20 -5.82
C ASN A 2 -16.18 7.51 -6.50
N LYS A 3 -15.72 8.02 -7.65
CA LYS A 3 -14.56 7.46 -8.38
C LYS A 3 -13.29 7.48 -7.52
N GLN A 4 -13.15 8.49 -6.66
CA GLN A 4 -12.09 8.56 -5.65
C GLN A 4 -12.20 7.39 -4.65
N ASN A 5 -13.40 7.07 -4.17
CA ASN A 5 -13.58 5.91 -3.29
C ASN A 5 -13.26 4.60 -3.98
N ALA A 6 -13.52 4.47 -5.29
CA ALA A 6 -13.11 3.29 -6.06
C ALA A 6 -11.59 3.17 -6.15
N LEU A 7 -10.89 4.27 -6.41
CA LEU A 7 -9.43 4.32 -6.36
C LEU A 7 -8.91 3.92 -4.98
N PHE A 8 -9.45 4.48 -3.89
CA PHE A 8 -9.00 4.18 -2.53
C PHE A 8 -9.29 2.73 -2.13
N GLN A 9 -10.43 2.18 -2.55
CA GLN A 9 -10.75 0.77 -2.34
C GLN A 9 -9.73 -0.14 -3.04
N ASP A 10 -9.35 0.16 -4.28
CA ASP A 10 -8.34 -0.62 -5.01
C ASP A 10 -6.95 -0.47 -4.40
N LEU A 11 -6.56 0.74 -3.98
CA LEU A 11 -5.29 0.98 -3.27
C LEU A 11 -5.24 0.18 -1.96
N LYS A 12 -6.32 0.13 -1.19
CA LYS A 12 -6.42 -0.71 0.01
C LYS A 12 -6.31 -2.19 -0.31
N GLN A 13 -6.96 -2.67 -1.38
CA GLN A 13 -6.83 -4.07 -1.80
C GLN A 13 -5.39 -4.43 -2.19
N ILE A 14 -4.72 -3.55 -2.94
CA ILE A 14 -3.31 -3.71 -3.28
C ILE A 14 -2.49 -3.78 -1.99
N ARG A 15 -2.65 -2.81 -1.09
CA ARG A 15 -1.99 -2.75 0.22
C ARG A 15 -2.16 -4.06 1.00
N ASP A 16 -3.39 -4.50 1.20
CA ASP A 16 -3.72 -5.70 1.98
C ASP A 16 -3.12 -6.97 1.35
N SER A 17 -3.07 -7.05 0.02
CA SER A 17 -2.44 -8.17 -0.68
C SER A 17 -0.92 -8.25 -0.46
N TRP A 18 -0.24 -7.10 -0.36
CA TRP A 18 1.21 -7.03 -0.14
C TRP A 18 1.60 -7.15 1.33
N ILE A 19 0.71 -6.78 2.26
CA ILE A 19 0.90 -6.98 3.70
C ILE A 19 0.66 -8.45 4.08
N ASN A 20 -0.08 -9.19 3.26
CA ASN A 20 -0.32 -10.60 3.54
C ASN A 20 1.00 -11.38 3.59
N VAL A 21 1.28 -11.96 4.75
CA VAL A 21 2.47 -12.76 5.04
C VAL A 21 2.16 -14.25 5.19
N ASP A 22 1.11 -14.76 4.52
CA ASP A 22 0.76 -16.19 4.49
C ASP A 22 1.91 -17.11 3.98
N TYR A 23 2.95 -16.52 3.40
CA TYR A 23 4.19 -17.20 3.03
C TYR A 23 5.25 -17.21 4.15
N LEU A 24 4.97 -16.69 5.35
CA LEU A 24 5.87 -16.72 6.51
C LEU A 24 5.42 -17.69 7.60
N GLY A 25 6.37 -18.51 8.07
CA GLY A 25 6.16 -19.48 9.15
C GLY A 25 6.67 -20.89 8.81
N PRO A 26 6.57 -21.83 9.76
CA PRO A 26 7.23 -23.14 9.64
C PRO A 26 6.67 -24.05 8.53
N ASN A 27 5.50 -23.75 7.97
CA ASN A 27 4.81 -24.61 6.98
C ASN A 27 4.40 -23.87 5.70
N THR A 28 5.00 -22.71 5.43
CA THR A 28 4.54 -21.86 4.34
C THR A 28 5.24 -22.15 3.00
N VAL A 29 4.49 -21.93 1.92
CA VAL A 29 5.00 -22.10 0.55
C VAL A 29 5.63 -20.78 0.11
N ILE A 30 6.93 -20.79 -0.17
CA ILE A 30 7.64 -19.61 -0.66
C ILE A 30 7.19 -19.30 -2.09
N PRO A 31 6.71 -18.07 -2.40
CA PRO A 31 6.10 -17.75 -3.69
C PRO A 31 7.04 -18.00 -4.86
N GLU A 32 6.64 -18.81 -5.85
CA GLU A 32 7.49 -19.26 -6.97
C GLU A 32 8.16 -18.12 -7.74
N TRP A 33 7.46 -17.00 -7.89
CA TRP A 33 7.90 -15.81 -8.63
C TRP A 33 9.00 -14.98 -7.93
N SER A 34 9.31 -15.26 -6.66
CA SER A 34 10.28 -14.44 -5.92
C SER A 34 11.71 -14.96 -6.02
N ASP A 35 12.65 -14.06 -6.31
CA ASP A 35 14.08 -14.33 -6.29
C ASP A 35 14.66 -14.40 -4.86
N LEU A 36 13.93 -13.94 -3.84
CA LEU A 36 14.38 -13.83 -2.44
C LEU A 36 14.20 -15.13 -1.64
N LYS A 37 14.39 -16.29 -2.28
CA LYS A 37 14.09 -17.59 -1.69
C LYS A 37 14.85 -17.86 -0.40
N SER A 38 16.12 -17.44 -0.32
CA SER A 38 16.98 -17.62 0.84
C SER A 38 16.50 -16.82 2.05
N GLU A 39 16.09 -15.59 1.81
CA GLU A 39 15.62 -14.62 2.79
C GLU A 39 14.29 -15.08 3.38
N TYR A 40 13.38 -15.58 2.54
CA TYR A 40 12.14 -16.21 3.01
C TYR A 40 12.41 -17.42 3.91
N ARG A 41 13.35 -18.30 3.53
CA ARG A 41 13.72 -19.44 4.38
C ARG A 41 14.31 -19.00 5.71
N LEU A 42 15.14 -17.96 5.71
CA LEU A 42 15.70 -17.39 6.93
C LEU A 42 14.60 -16.81 7.83
N LEU A 43 13.71 -16.00 7.27
CA LEU A 43 12.59 -15.40 8.01
C LEU A 43 11.63 -16.45 8.55
N ASN A 44 11.33 -17.52 7.79
CA ASN A 44 10.49 -18.62 8.28
C ASN A 44 11.06 -19.31 9.53
N ASN A 45 12.40 -19.40 9.64
CA ASN A 45 13.05 -19.97 10.81
C ASN A 45 13.07 -19.00 12.00
N LEU A 46 13.13 -17.69 11.74
CA LEU A 46 13.20 -16.65 12.77
C LEU A 46 11.81 -16.25 13.31
N LEU A 47 10.80 -16.25 12.44
CA LEU A 47 9.41 -15.90 12.74
C LEU A 47 8.63 -17.17 13.09
N SER A 48 9.02 -17.80 14.21
CA SER A 48 8.45 -19.08 14.65
C SER A 48 7.29 -18.94 15.64
N THR A 49 6.88 -17.70 15.96
CA THR A 49 5.78 -17.40 16.89
C THR A 49 4.76 -16.51 16.21
N ASP A 50 3.48 -16.69 16.57
CA ASP A 50 2.39 -15.84 16.07
C ASP A 50 2.65 -14.36 16.39
N GLU A 51 3.21 -14.06 17.57
CA GLU A 51 3.60 -12.71 17.96
C GLU A 51 4.68 -12.12 17.05
N GLY A 52 5.69 -12.91 16.68
CA GLY A 52 6.76 -12.47 15.79
C GLY A 52 6.25 -12.24 14.37
N ILE A 53 5.41 -13.14 13.86
CA ILE A 53 4.76 -13.01 12.55
C ILE A 53 3.89 -11.74 12.52
N GLU A 54 3.10 -11.51 13.55
CA GLU A 54 2.24 -10.32 13.65
C GLU A 54 3.05 -9.03 13.76
N ALA A 55 4.13 -9.01 14.54
CA ALA A 55 5.03 -7.86 14.61
C ALA A 55 5.67 -7.57 13.25
N PHE A 56 6.11 -8.59 12.51
CA PHE A 56 6.66 -8.44 11.17
C PHE A 56 5.60 -7.89 10.19
N LYS A 57 4.39 -8.44 10.23
CA LYS A 57 3.26 -7.97 9.42
C LYS A 57 2.99 -6.47 9.63
N LYS A 58 2.98 -6.00 10.88
CA LYS A 58 2.80 -4.58 11.22
C LYS A 58 3.92 -3.69 10.67
N VAL A 59 5.17 -4.15 10.70
CA VAL A 59 6.30 -3.42 10.11
C VAL A 59 6.17 -3.33 8.59
N ILE A 60 5.75 -4.41 7.92
CA ILE A 60 5.51 -4.39 6.47
C ILE A 60 4.35 -3.45 6.13
N GLN A 61 3.25 -3.51 6.89
CA GLN A 61 2.12 -2.58 6.76
C GLN A 61 2.58 -1.12 6.84
N ASP A 62 3.30 -0.73 7.90
CA ASP A 62 3.83 0.63 8.06
C ASP A 62 4.68 1.08 6.85
N LYS A 63 5.48 0.18 6.27
CA LYS A 63 6.32 0.50 5.11
C LYS A 63 5.50 0.65 3.83
N ILE A 64 4.52 -0.22 3.59
CA ILE A 64 3.63 -0.13 2.43
C ILE A 64 2.77 1.13 2.52
N ASP A 65 2.25 1.46 3.71
CA ASP A 65 1.50 2.69 3.97
C ASP A 65 2.35 3.93 3.65
N GLY A 66 3.59 3.96 4.13
CA GLY A 66 4.53 5.05 3.82
C GLY A 66 4.82 5.18 2.32
N VAL A 67 4.95 4.07 1.59
CA VAL A 67 5.15 4.08 0.13
C VAL A 67 3.92 4.62 -0.60
N LEU A 68 2.72 4.12 -0.28
CA LEU A 68 1.47 4.59 -0.89
C LEU A 68 1.24 6.07 -0.61
N HIS A 69 1.41 6.49 0.65
CA HIS A 69 1.34 7.90 1.04
C HIS A 69 2.31 8.75 0.22
N SER A 70 3.58 8.34 0.11
CA SER A 70 4.59 9.09 -0.64
C SER A 70 4.26 9.22 -2.13
N VAL A 71 3.71 8.16 -2.74
CA VAL A 71 3.26 8.19 -4.15
C VAL A 71 2.08 9.17 -4.31
N LEU A 72 1.12 9.16 -3.40
CA LEU A 72 -0.01 10.10 -3.45
C LEU A 72 0.46 11.55 -3.22
N VAL A 73 1.37 11.79 -2.26
CA VAL A 73 2.00 13.11 -2.07
C VAL A 73 2.73 13.57 -3.33
N MET A 74 3.43 12.67 -4.02
CA MET A 74 4.08 13.00 -5.30
C MET A 74 3.06 13.45 -6.35
N ILE A 75 1.92 12.76 -6.46
CA ILE A 75 0.82 13.11 -7.40
C ILE A 75 0.16 14.44 -6.99
N ASP A 76 -0.04 14.67 -5.71
CA ASP A 76 -0.58 15.92 -5.15
C ASP A 76 0.40 17.10 -5.31
N GLY A 77 1.66 16.82 -5.64
CA GLY A 77 2.69 17.83 -5.91
C GLY A 77 3.53 18.23 -4.69
N GLY A 78 3.53 17.43 -3.62
CA GLY A 78 4.29 17.67 -2.40
C GLY A 78 5.75 17.20 -2.43
N THR A 79 6.31 16.92 -3.60
CA THR A 79 7.72 16.48 -3.77
C THR A 79 8.47 17.39 -4.74
N GLU A 80 9.80 17.29 -4.78
CA GLU A 80 10.67 18.04 -5.72
C GLU A 80 10.29 17.83 -7.20
N LEU A 81 9.58 16.75 -7.55
CA LEU A 81 9.12 16.53 -8.92
C LEU A 81 8.20 17.66 -9.40
N ALA A 82 7.38 18.21 -8.50
CA ALA A 82 6.43 19.27 -8.79
C ALA A 82 7.08 20.58 -9.26
N GLU A 83 8.35 20.80 -8.91
CA GLU A 83 9.14 21.93 -9.42
C GLU A 83 9.46 21.79 -10.92
N LYS A 84 9.44 20.56 -11.44
CA LYS A 84 9.73 20.26 -12.85
C LYS A 84 8.43 20.14 -13.66
N PHE A 85 7.49 19.34 -13.16
CA PHE A 85 6.16 19.16 -13.74
C PHE A 85 5.21 18.50 -12.72
N THR A 86 3.92 18.66 -12.93
CA THR A 86 2.89 18.01 -12.12
C THR A 86 2.35 16.76 -12.81
N ILE A 87 1.91 15.78 -12.01
CA ILE A 87 1.22 14.57 -12.46
C ILE A 87 -0.24 14.67 -12.05
N ASP A 88 -1.12 14.08 -12.85
CA ASP A 88 -2.54 13.96 -12.54
C ASP A 88 -3.05 12.54 -12.83
N LEU A 89 -4.09 12.13 -12.11
CA LEU A 89 -4.85 10.91 -12.34
C LEU A 89 -6.19 11.32 -12.96
N VAL A 90 -6.38 11.02 -14.24
CA VAL A 90 -7.57 11.41 -14.99
C VAL A 90 -8.44 10.21 -15.35
N VAL A 91 -9.75 10.38 -15.26
CA VAL A 91 -10.72 9.42 -15.79
C VAL A 91 -10.71 9.55 -17.31
N GLU A 92 -10.24 8.52 -18.01
CA GLU A 92 -9.97 8.57 -19.46
C GLU A 92 -11.15 9.11 -20.29
N ASP A 93 -12.37 8.59 -20.04
CA ASP A 93 -13.55 8.96 -20.82
C ASP A 93 -14.03 10.40 -20.60
N THR A 94 -13.83 10.96 -19.40
CA THR A 94 -14.40 12.26 -19.01
C THR A 94 -13.36 13.36 -18.89
N GLY A 95 -12.07 13.02 -18.84
CA GLY A 95 -10.98 13.95 -18.54
C GLY A 95 -11.03 14.51 -17.12
N GLU A 96 -11.88 13.96 -16.26
CA GLU A 96 -12.06 14.43 -14.88
C GLU A 96 -10.83 14.07 -14.05
N SER A 97 -10.23 15.06 -13.40
CA SER A 97 -9.11 14.85 -12.47
C SER A 97 -9.63 14.26 -11.17
N LEU A 98 -8.99 13.18 -10.71
CA LEU A 98 -9.31 12.55 -9.44
C LEU A 98 -8.73 13.29 -8.23
N LYS A 99 -7.82 14.25 -8.44
CA LYS A 99 -7.27 15.10 -7.38
C LYS A 99 -7.85 16.51 -7.37
N GLU A 100 -8.85 16.81 -8.20
CA GLU A 100 -9.47 18.13 -8.20
C GLU A 100 -10.19 18.41 -6.87
N GLY A 101 -9.77 19.48 -6.20
CA GLY A 101 -10.40 19.94 -4.95
C GLY A 101 -10.10 19.10 -3.71
N ILE A 102 -9.19 18.11 -3.79
CA ILE A 102 -8.78 17.27 -2.66
C ILE A 102 -7.27 17.04 -2.65
N ALA A 103 -6.75 16.54 -1.53
CA ALA A 103 -5.41 15.96 -1.44
C ALA A 103 -5.56 14.44 -1.35
N LEU A 104 -5.14 13.70 -2.39
CA LEU A 104 -5.31 12.25 -2.44
C LEU A 104 -4.65 11.55 -1.24
N HIS A 105 -3.49 12.02 -0.79
CA HIS A 105 -2.79 11.42 0.35
C HIS A 105 -3.56 11.57 1.68
N GLU A 106 -4.21 12.71 1.91
CA GLU A 106 -5.00 12.96 3.12
C GLU A 106 -6.28 12.13 3.08
N GLU A 107 -7.01 12.17 1.96
CA GLU A 107 -8.28 11.45 1.78
C GLU A 107 -8.08 9.93 1.85
N PHE A 108 -6.99 9.40 1.26
CA PHE A 108 -6.68 7.97 1.38
C PHE A 108 -6.33 7.58 2.82
N THR A 109 -5.60 8.43 3.55
CA THR A 109 -5.31 8.19 4.97
C THR A 109 -6.59 8.16 5.80
N GLY A 110 -7.51 9.10 5.56
CA GLY A 110 -8.85 9.11 6.17
C GLY A 110 -9.64 7.84 5.85
N TYR A 111 -9.64 7.43 4.57
CA TYR A 111 -10.29 6.19 4.15
C TYR A 111 -9.77 4.95 4.87
N LEU A 112 -8.45 4.85 5.08
CA LEU A 112 -7.86 3.72 5.82
C LEU A 112 -8.28 3.71 7.29
N LEU A 113 -8.30 4.87 7.95
CA LEU A 113 -8.75 5.00 9.34
C LEU A 113 -10.21 4.54 9.49
N ASP A 114 -11.09 5.05 8.63
CA ASP A 114 -12.52 4.67 8.64
C ASP A 114 -12.70 3.16 8.42
N ALA A 115 -11.93 2.57 7.49
CA ALA A 115 -12.04 1.16 7.15
C ALA A 115 -11.46 0.21 8.22
N GLU A 116 -10.56 0.69 9.08
CA GLU A 116 -9.91 -0.09 10.14
C GLU A 116 -10.57 0.08 11.52
N GLU A 117 -11.34 1.16 11.73
CA GLU A 117 -12.16 1.38 12.93
C GLU A 117 -13.56 0.72 12.85
N SER A 118 -13.93 0.18 11.68
CA SER A 118 -15.22 -0.50 11.38
C SER A 118 -15.24 -1.98 11.79
#